data_AF-R6VAT7-F1
#
_entry.id   AF-R6VAT7-F1
#
_cell.length_a   1.000
_cell.length_b   1.000
_cell.length_c   1.000
_cell.angle_alpha   90.00
_cell.angle_beta   90.00
_cell.angle_gamma   90.00
#
_symmetry.space_group_name_H-M   'P 1'
#
loop_
_entity.id
_entity.type
_entity.pdbx_description
1 polymer ?
#
loop_
_entity_poly.entity_id
_entity_poly.type
_entity_poly.pdbx_seq_one_letter_code
_entity_poly.pdbx_strand_id
1 'polypeptide(L)'
;MRKQTWLAAVILSCGVLMAGCGSGNRSYQKGIKAMQAGEYEDAGTFFKKAIKENDERAEYYIAYGMYLNEQGEYEEAVKQFERAYQDTENTIANVNNKQVYLGEAIAYTHLQKYEKALSLCKRALKLTNTASLDNRIWCSEGVVLEALNRPDEALTAYRNAVKGNKENWQAYFRMGVIYQNNGDSDAAGQAQEYLLSASQKGEREAGYYLGMLYLEQQDKVKAKKYLEKYIKNGSGEYLLNAYNSLATLAIEQEDYSQADEYLSKARRAAKGAAAKQLWKNQMLLMERQGLFGEALSIAQEYLKQYPDDQAMKRECRFLKTRNEVAKGNEAVQSQTSDAGTSQTTGSDDTGDNTAAGTGADNDNVSTSATRVTATKAPQSQTSTMGTTGSTAAPKSTADTGRTGTSTTTAPTATRRPAGTTSTATPAGTASSYIDTQESVN
;
A
#
# COMPACT_ATOMS: atom_id res chain seq x y z
N MET A 1 -16.65 18.02 -12.79
CA MET A 1 -17.83 17.66 -11.97
C MET A 1 -17.38 17.41 -10.53
N ARG A 2 -18.29 17.33 -9.54
CA ARG A 2 -17.94 17.58 -8.12
C ARG A 2 -16.90 16.60 -7.56
N LYS A 3 -15.84 17.15 -6.94
CA LYS A 3 -14.88 16.41 -6.11
C LYS A 3 -15.56 16.02 -4.79
N GLN A 4 -16.18 14.85 -4.73
CA GLN A 4 -16.61 14.24 -3.47
C GLN A 4 -15.77 12.99 -3.26
N THR A 5 -14.83 13.05 -2.32
CA THR A 5 -14.19 11.82 -1.82
C THR A 5 -15.25 10.91 -1.22
N TRP A 6 -15.02 9.60 -1.19
CA TRP A 6 -15.95 8.65 -0.56
C TRP A 6 -16.32 9.05 0.87
N LEU A 7 -15.39 9.62 1.64
CA LEU A 7 -15.62 10.12 2.99
C LEU A 7 -16.56 11.34 2.98
N ALA A 8 -16.34 12.28 2.06
CA ALA A 8 -17.28 13.37 1.83
C ALA A 8 -18.67 12.85 1.43
N ALA A 9 -18.78 11.74 0.70
CA ALA A 9 -20.04 11.11 0.34
C ALA A 9 -20.75 10.43 1.53
N VAL A 10 -20.02 9.85 2.51
CA VAL A 10 -20.63 9.45 3.81
C VAL A 10 -21.26 10.69 4.44
N ILE A 11 -20.45 11.74 4.62
CA ILE A 11 -20.84 12.82 5.51
C ILE A 11 -21.82 13.81 4.83
N LEU A 12 -21.93 13.77 3.50
CA LEU A 12 -23.00 14.41 2.74
C LEU A 12 -24.28 13.58 2.69
N SER A 13 -24.23 12.28 2.98
CA SER A 13 -25.43 11.44 3.12
C SER A 13 -26.20 11.71 4.43
N CYS A 14 -25.60 12.44 5.39
CA CYS A 14 -26.18 12.89 6.67
C CYS A 14 -27.40 13.84 6.53
N GLY A 15 -27.90 14.08 5.32
CA GLY A 15 -29.13 14.83 5.07
C GLY A 15 -28.98 16.35 5.15
N VAL A 16 -29.37 17.03 4.08
CA VAL A 16 -29.62 18.48 4.14
C VAL A 16 -30.97 18.69 4.84
N LEU A 17 -30.97 18.67 6.17
CA LEU A 17 -32.09 19.13 6.99
C LEU A 17 -31.69 20.39 7.76
N MET A 18 -32.08 21.51 7.16
CA MET A 18 -31.86 22.87 7.65
C MET A 18 -32.72 23.16 8.90
N ALA A 19 -32.25 22.74 10.08
CA ALA A 19 -32.84 23.13 11.36
C ALA A 19 -31.77 23.16 12.47
N GLY A 20 -30.99 24.24 12.51
CA GLY A 20 -29.96 24.43 13.55
C GLY A 20 -28.83 25.37 13.14
N CYS A 21 -29.06 26.68 13.25
CA CYS A 21 -28.01 27.70 13.15
C CYS A 21 -27.14 27.80 14.43
N GLY A 22 -26.89 26.66 15.09
CA GLY A 22 -26.01 26.57 16.26
C GLY A 22 -24.53 26.65 15.89
N SER A 23 -23.70 27.06 16.85
CA SER A 23 -22.24 27.10 16.67
C SER A 23 -21.67 25.71 16.36
N GLY A 24 -22.15 24.66 17.03
CA GLY A 24 -21.73 23.27 16.79
C GLY A 24 -21.90 22.82 15.33
N ASN A 25 -23.03 23.15 14.69
CA ASN A 25 -23.24 22.84 13.27
C ASN A 25 -22.27 23.62 12.37
N ARG A 26 -21.97 24.89 12.71
CA ARG A 26 -20.95 25.67 11.99
C ARG A 26 -19.55 25.06 12.12
N SER A 27 -19.20 24.57 13.30
CA SER A 27 -17.95 23.85 13.55
C SER A 27 -17.90 22.54 12.76
N TYR A 28 -18.94 21.71 12.84
CA TYR A 28 -19.09 20.47 12.06
C TYR A 28 -18.90 20.72 10.55
N GLN A 29 -19.61 21.68 9.96
CA GLN A 29 -19.50 22.02 8.54
C GLN A 29 -18.11 22.53 8.12
N LYS A 30 -17.34 23.14 9.05
CA LYS A 30 -15.92 23.44 8.81
C LYS A 30 -15.07 22.18 8.80
N GLY A 31 -15.31 21.24 9.73
CA GLY A 31 -14.68 19.93 9.75
C GLY A 31 -14.87 19.17 8.43
N ILE A 32 -16.09 19.16 7.88
CA ILE A 32 -16.38 18.51 6.59
C ILE A 32 -15.58 19.12 5.44
N LYS A 33 -15.50 20.46 5.39
CA LYS A 33 -14.74 21.17 4.36
C LYS A 33 -13.23 20.93 4.49
N ALA A 34 -12.72 20.91 5.72
CA ALA A 34 -11.32 20.59 6.00
C ALA A 34 -10.99 19.15 5.56
N MET A 35 -11.83 18.16 5.86
CA MET A 35 -11.69 16.79 5.34
C MET A 35 -11.72 16.73 3.80
N GLN A 36 -12.66 17.45 3.16
CA GLN A 36 -12.73 17.54 1.69
C GLN A 36 -11.49 18.21 1.06
N ALA A 37 -10.79 19.06 1.81
CA ALA A 37 -9.55 19.73 1.40
C ALA A 37 -8.28 18.93 1.72
N GLY A 38 -8.37 17.83 2.48
CA GLY A 38 -7.21 17.10 3.02
C GLY A 38 -6.53 17.82 4.21
N GLU A 39 -7.22 18.79 4.82
CA GLU A 39 -6.77 19.57 5.98
C GLU A 39 -7.15 18.83 7.27
N TYR A 40 -6.57 17.64 7.44
CA TYR A 40 -6.94 16.71 8.50
C TYR A 40 -6.80 17.28 9.92
N GLU A 41 -5.72 18.00 10.22
CA GLU A 41 -5.47 18.59 11.54
C GLU A 41 -6.56 19.62 11.96
N ASP A 42 -6.97 20.46 11.01
CA ASP A 42 -8.08 21.40 11.20
C ASP A 42 -9.42 20.66 11.35
N ALA A 43 -9.64 19.59 10.58
CA ALA A 43 -10.86 18.80 10.63
C ALA A 43 -11.12 18.20 12.01
N GLY A 44 -10.12 17.52 12.60
CA GLY A 44 -10.22 16.95 13.95
C GLY A 44 -10.52 18.01 15.02
N THR A 45 -9.91 19.19 14.89
CA THR A 45 -10.15 20.33 15.78
C THR A 45 -11.58 20.86 15.66
N PHE A 46 -12.11 20.97 14.44
CA PHE A 46 -13.49 21.39 14.20
C PHE A 46 -14.53 20.38 14.68
N PHE A 47 -14.27 19.07 14.59
CA PHE A 47 -15.17 18.04 15.12
C PHE A 47 -15.20 18.03 16.65
N LYS A 48 -14.04 18.06 17.31
CA LYS A 48 -13.95 18.20 18.77
C LYS A 48 -14.72 19.43 19.26
N LYS A 49 -14.63 20.55 18.52
CA LYS A 49 -15.40 21.76 18.81
C LYS A 49 -16.90 21.57 18.59
N ALA A 50 -17.32 20.90 17.51
CA ALA A 50 -18.73 20.63 17.25
C ALA A 50 -19.38 19.83 18.38
N ILE A 51 -18.72 18.75 18.82
CA ILE A 51 -19.14 17.92 19.95
C ILE A 51 -19.20 18.74 21.25
N LYS A 52 -18.20 19.60 21.52
CA LYS A 52 -18.22 20.48 22.70
C LYS A 52 -19.34 21.52 22.69
N GLU A 53 -19.82 21.92 21.51
CA GLU A 53 -20.89 22.91 21.34
C GLU A 53 -22.30 22.27 21.32
N ASN A 54 -22.41 20.98 20.99
CA ASN A 54 -23.59 20.13 21.19
C ASN A 54 -23.14 18.66 21.15
N ASP A 55 -23.34 17.95 22.27
CA ASP A 55 -22.92 16.57 22.50
C ASP A 55 -24.06 15.54 22.33
N GLU A 56 -25.23 15.97 21.85
CA GLU A 56 -26.41 15.13 21.55
C GLU A 56 -26.46 14.69 20.08
N ARG A 57 -25.67 15.32 19.20
CA ARG A 57 -25.65 15.07 17.75
C ARG A 57 -24.77 13.89 17.37
N ALA A 58 -25.40 12.73 17.13
CA ALA A 58 -24.75 11.52 16.64
C ALA A 58 -23.88 11.77 15.39
N GLU A 59 -24.31 12.66 14.49
CA GLU A 59 -23.58 12.98 13.25
C GLU A 59 -22.18 13.58 13.52
N TYR A 60 -22.00 14.29 14.64
CA TYR A 60 -20.71 14.91 14.98
C TYR A 60 -19.71 13.86 15.44
N TYR A 61 -20.17 12.89 16.24
CA TYR A 61 -19.38 11.73 16.64
C TYR A 61 -19.09 10.79 15.46
N ILE A 62 -20.05 10.56 14.54
CA ILE A 62 -19.81 9.78 13.32
C ILE A 62 -18.71 10.41 12.47
N ALA A 63 -18.78 11.72 12.21
CA ALA A 63 -17.75 12.40 11.42
C ALA A 63 -16.40 12.43 12.13
N TYR A 64 -16.37 12.56 13.46
CA TYR A 64 -15.13 12.49 14.23
C TYR A 64 -14.53 11.07 14.24
N GLY A 65 -15.35 10.03 14.38
CA GLY A 65 -14.92 8.63 14.28
C GLY A 65 -14.40 8.28 12.88
N MET A 66 -15.07 8.73 11.83
CA MET A 66 -14.60 8.58 10.45
C MET A 66 -13.27 9.30 10.24
N TYR A 67 -13.10 10.52 10.77
CA TYR A 67 -11.83 11.23 10.78
C TYR A 67 -10.71 10.44 11.49
N LEU A 68 -10.99 9.86 12.66
CA LEU A 68 -10.02 9.07 13.43
C LEU A 68 -9.61 7.79 12.70
N ASN A 69 -10.54 7.12 12.01
CA ASN A 69 -10.22 6.00 11.11
C ASN A 69 -9.22 6.42 10.02
N GLU A 70 -9.40 7.58 9.37
CA GLU A 70 -8.44 8.09 8.37
C GLU A 70 -7.06 8.42 8.96
N GLN A 71 -6.98 8.77 10.25
CA GLN A 71 -5.70 9.01 10.93
C GLN A 71 -5.05 7.72 11.46
N GLY A 72 -5.74 6.58 11.40
CA GLY A 72 -5.31 5.32 12.01
C GLY A 72 -5.55 5.23 13.53
N GLU A 73 -6.31 6.15 14.11
CA GLU A 73 -6.65 6.18 15.54
C GLU A 73 -7.87 5.28 15.84
N TYR A 74 -7.81 4.01 15.45
CA TYR A 74 -8.97 3.11 15.38
C TYR A 74 -9.67 2.86 16.72
N GLU A 75 -8.93 2.71 17.84
CA GLU A 75 -9.54 2.55 19.17
C GLU A 75 -10.29 3.79 19.63
N GLU A 76 -9.81 4.99 19.27
CA GLU A 76 -10.53 6.22 19.59
C GLU A 76 -11.72 6.41 18.67
N ALA A 77 -11.60 6.04 17.39
CA ALA A 77 -12.70 6.03 16.43
C ALA A 77 -13.89 5.20 16.94
N VAL A 78 -13.62 3.98 17.43
CA VAL A 78 -14.62 3.11 18.07
C VAL A 78 -15.35 3.82 19.20
N LYS A 79 -14.65 4.49 20.13
CA LYS A 79 -15.31 5.21 21.24
C LYS A 79 -16.24 6.33 20.76
N GLN A 80 -15.91 6.98 19.65
CA GLN A 80 -16.80 7.99 19.06
C GLN A 80 -18.02 7.32 18.40
N PHE A 81 -17.84 6.21 17.70
CA PHE A 81 -18.95 5.43 17.14
C PHE A 81 -19.88 4.85 18.23
N GLU A 82 -19.35 4.39 19.35
CA GLU A 82 -20.12 3.95 20.52
C GLU A 82 -20.98 5.09 21.10
N ARG A 83 -20.46 6.32 21.16
CA ARG A 83 -21.22 7.53 21.57
C ARG A 83 -22.25 7.98 20.54
N ALA A 84 -22.04 7.64 19.27
CA ALA A 84 -22.95 7.99 18.18
C ALA A 84 -24.14 7.04 18.05
N TYR A 85 -24.11 5.86 18.67
CA TYR A 85 -25.16 4.86 18.55
C TYR A 85 -26.48 5.35 19.13
N GLN A 86 -27.58 5.16 18.40
CA GLN A 86 -28.91 5.61 18.78
C GLN A 86 -29.85 4.41 18.97
N ASP A 87 -30.22 4.10 20.21
CA ASP A 87 -31.12 2.99 20.55
C ASP A 87 -32.60 3.34 20.32
N THR A 88 -32.90 3.92 19.16
CA THR A 88 -34.26 4.32 18.76
C THR A 88 -34.54 3.83 17.35
N GLU A 89 -35.67 3.17 17.13
CA GLU A 89 -36.03 2.65 15.81
C GLU A 89 -36.74 3.72 14.98
N ASN A 90 -35.97 4.53 14.24
CA ASN A 90 -36.49 5.51 13.29
C ASN A 90 -35.52 5.71 12.12
N THR A 91 -35.98 6.35 11.04
CA THR A 91 -35.18 6.52 9.80
C THR A 91 -33.85 7.25 10.02
N ILE A 92 -33.81 8.27 10.88
CA ILE A 92 -32.58 9.04 11.16
C ILE A 92 -31.58 8.18 11.94
N ALA A 93 -32.06 7.52 13.00
CA ALA A 93 -31.25 6.57 13.77
C ALA A 93 -30.76 5.40 12.93
N ASN A 94 -31.55 4.88 11.99
CA ASN A 94 -31.11 3.84 11.05
C ASN A 94 -30.03 4.35 10.08
N VAL A 95 -30.14 5.59 9.56
CA VAL A 95 -29.07 6.23 8.75
C VAL A 95 -27.78 6.39 9.56
N ASN A 96 -27.88 6.85 10.80
CA ASN A 96 -26.73 7.08 11.68
C ASN A 96 -26.08 5.76 12.14
N ASN A 97 -26.87 4.82 12.67
CA ASN A 97 -26.40 3.50 13.11
C ASN A 97 -25.75 2.69 11.97
N LYS A 98 -26.20 2.86 10.72
CA LYS A 98 -25.57 2.20 9.57
C LYS A 98 -24.17 2.76 9.27
N GLN A 99 -23.97 4.06 9.45
CA GLN A 99 -22.65 4.69 9.36
C GLN A 99 -21.76 4.31 10.54
N VAL A 100 -22.32 4.25 11.76
CA VAL A 100 -21.64 3.73 12.97
C VAL A 100 -21.11 2.33 12.73
N TYR A 101 -21.97 1.38 12.35
CA TYR A 101 -21.55 0.00 12.10
C TYR A 101 -20.54 -0.13 10.96
N LEU A 102 -20.64 0.67 9.89
CA LEU A 102 -19.62 0.71 8.82
C LEU A 102 -18.28 1.25 9.33
N GLY A 103 -18.30 2.33 10.11
CA GLY A 103 -17.12 2.95 10.70
C GLY A 103 -16.42 2.05 11.71
N GLU A 104 -17.18 1.41 12.60
CA GLU A 104 -16.67 0.39 13.51
C GLU A 104 -16.13 -0.83 12.73
N ALA A 105 -16.81 -1.30 11.68
CA ALA A 105 -16.31 -2.43 10.89
C ALA A 105 -14.94 -2.13 10.27
N ILE A 106 -14.75 -0.93 9.73
CA ILE A 106 -13.45 -0.46 9.23
C ILE A 106 -12.41 -0.46 10.37
N ALA A 107 -12.72 0.17 11.51
CA ALA A 107 -11.83 0.21 12.66
C ALA A 107 -11.43 -1.19 13.15
N TYR A 108 -12.40 -2.09 13.33
CA TYR A 108 -12.16 -3.47 13.77
C TYR A 108 -11.43 -4.33 12.72
N THR A 109 -11.52 -3.98 11.43
CA THR A 109 -10.70 -4.62 10.38
C THR A 109 -9.23 -4.28 10.58
N HIS A 110 -8.90 -3.01 10.77
CA HIS A 110 -7.52 -2.59 11.03
C HIS A 110 -6.98 -3.07 12.37
N LEU A 111 -7.84 -3.18 13.40
CA LEU A 111 -7.53 -3.81 14.69
C LEU A 111 -7.50 -5.35 14.64
N GLN A 112 -7.57 -5.95 13.45
CA GLN A 112 -7.52 -7.41 13.20
C GLN A 112 -8.62 -8.22 13.92
N LYS A 113 -9.70 -7.57 14.36
CA LYS A 113 -10.87 -8.18 15.03
C LYS A 113 -11.94 -8.54 13.98
N TYR A 114 -11.53 -9.33 12.99
CA TYR A 114 -12.27 -9.55 11.75
C TYR A 114 -13.69 -10.09 11.94
N GLU A 115 -13.93 -11.05 12.85
CA GLU A 115 -15.29 -11.57 13.11
C GLU A 115 -16.22 -10.50 13.72
N LYS A 116 -15.69 -9.56 14.52
CA LYS A 116 -16.47 -8.42 15.00
C LYS A 116 -16.81 -7.47 13.85
N ALA A 117 -15.86 -7.19 12.96
CA ALA A 117 -16.09 -6.39 11.76
C ALA A 117 -17.14 -7.03 10.82
N LEU A 118 -17.08 -8.34 10.60
CA LEU A 118 -18.03 -9.08 9.78
C LEU A 118 -19.46 -9.02 10.37
N SER A 119 -19.58 -9.19 11.68
CA SER A 119 -20.85 -9.05 12.40
C SER A 119 -21.44 -7.64 12.24
N LEU A 120 -20.61 -6.60 12.29
CA LEU A 120 -21.01 -5.21 12.11
C LEU A 120 -21.46 -4.90 10.68
N CYS A 121 -20.75 -5.38 9.64
CA CYS A 121 -21.22 -5.29 8.25
C CYS A 121 -22.62 -5.93 8.09
N LYS A 122 -22.81 -7.13 8.65
CA LYS A 122 -24.10 -7.84 8.63
C LYS A 122 -25.20 -7.13 9.42
N ARG A 123 -24.88 -6.40 10.49
CA ARG A 123 -25.82 -5.52 11.20
C ARG A 123 -26.19 -4.30 10.36
N ALA A 124 -25.21 -3.66 9.71
CA ALA A 124 -25.43 -2.51 8.84
C ALA A 124 -26.35 -2.82 7.65
N LEU A 125 -26.16 -3.98 7.00
CA LEU A 125 -26.98 -4.43 5.88
C LEU A 125 -28.42 -4.82 6.25
N LYS A 126 -28.70 -5.09 7.53
CA LYS A 126 -30.08 -5.31 8.03
C LYS A 126 -30.89 -4.02 8.20
N LEU A 127 -30.23 -2.87 8.28
CA LEU A 127 -30.92 -1.58 8.41
C LEU A 127 -31.52 -1.18 7.05
N THR A 128 -32.84 -1.02 7.04
CA THR A 128 -33.66 -0.71 5.85
C THR A 128 -33.60 0.79 5.50
N ASN A 129 -34.21 1.19 4.36
CA ASN A 129 -34.34 2.58 3.90
C ASN A 129 -33.02 3.37 3.76
N THR A 130 -31.90 2.67 3.61
CA THR A 130 -30.53 3.26 3.68
C THR A 130 -29.58 2.61 2.68
N ALA A 131 -30.10 2.27 1.49
CA ALA A 131 -29.37 1.50 0.46
C ALA A 131 -28.16 2.24 -0.15
N SER A 132 -28.05 3.56 0.06
CA SER A 132 -26.93 4.40 -0.41
C SER A 132 -25.57 4.04 0.19
N LEU A 133 -25.54 3.24 1.26
CA LEU A 133 -24.31 2.74 1.89
C LEU A 133 -24.05 1.26 1.62
N ASP A 134 -25.01 0.51 1.05
CA ASP A 134 -24.91 -0.94 0.89
C ASP A 134 -23.71 -1.33 0.03
N ASN A 135 -23.49 -0.63 -1.10
CA ASN A 135 -22.38 -0.91 -2.01
C ASN A 135 -21.00 -0.80 -1.33
N ARG A 136 -20.89 0.01 -0.28
CA ARG A 136 -19.67 0.18 0.51
C ARG A 136 -19.57 -0.86 1.60
N ILE A 137 -20.66 -1.14 2.31
CA ILE A 137 -20.69 -2.18 3.35
C ILE A 137 -20.37 -3.54 2.74
N TRP A 138 -20.93 -3.85 1.56
CA TRP A 138 -20.57 -5.05 0.79
C TRP A 138 -19.09 -5.09 0.40
N CYS A 139 -18.47 -3.95 0.10
CA CYS A 139 -17.04 -3.87 -0.19
C CYS A 139 -16.20 -4.09 1.08
N SER A 140 -16.58 -3.49 2.22
CA SER A 140 -15.93 -3.70 3.51
C SER A 140 -16.10 -5.15 4.02
N GLU A 141 -17.29 -5.75 3.83
CA GLU A 141 -17.52 -7.17 4.10
C GLU A 141 -16.63 -8.06 3.24
N GLY A 142 -16.45 -7.75 1.95
CA GLY A 142 -15.49 -8.43 1.08
C GLY A 142 -14.06 -8.40 1.62
N VAL A 143 -13.57 -7.23 2.05
CA VAL A 143 -12.22 -7.08 2.62
C VAL A 143 -12.05 -7.89 3.92
N VAL A 144 -13.07 -7.88 4.78
CA VAL A 144 -13.08 -8.68 6.03
C VAL A 144 -13.09 -10.18 5.73
N LEU A 145 -13.84 -10.61 4.70
CA LEU A 145 -13.90 -12.01 4.29
C LEU A 145 -12.59 -12.49 3.65
N GLU A 146 -11.88 -11.65 2.90
CA GLU A 146 -10.50 -11.94 2.46
C GLU A 146 -9.57 -12.13 3.65
N ALA A 147 -9.61 -11.24 4.65
CA ALA A 147 -8.80 -11.35 5.87
C ALA A 147 -9.13 -12.59 6.72
N LEU A 148 -10.36 -13.10 6.63
CA LEU A 148 -10.79 -14.38 7.20
C LEU A 148 -10.50 -15.61 6.31
N ASN A 149 -9.81 -15.43 5.18
CA ASN A 149 -9.52 -16.47 4.19
C ASN A 149 -10.78 -17.15 3.61
N ARG A 150 -11.81 -16.35 3.28
CA ARG A 150 -13.12 -16.78 2.74
C ARG A 150 -13.38 -16.16 1.35
N PRO A 151 -12.56 -16.47 0.32
CA PRO A 151 -12.56 -15.76 -0.96
C PRO A 151 -13.89 -15.87 -1.74
N ASP A 152 -14.60 -17.01 -1.69
CA ASP A 152 -15.88 -17.17 -2.41
C ASP A 152 -17.00 -16.29 -1.86
N GLU A 153 -17.03 -16.10 -0.54
CA GLU A 153 -17.94 -15.17 0.12
C GLU A 153 -17.52 -13.73 -0.16
N ALA A 154 -16.21 -13.44 -0.17
CA ALA A 154 -15.69 -12.12 -0.53
C ALA A 154 -16.07 -11.73 -1.97
N LEU A 155 -15.90 -12.64 -2.94
CA LEU A 155 -16.37 -12.45 -4.33
C LEU A 155 -17.88 -12.18 -4.40
N THR A 156 -18.68 -12.86 -3.57
CA THR A 156 -20.13 -12.61 -3.50
C THR A 156 -20.43 -11.20 -2.97
N ALA A 157 -19.74 -10.77 -1.91
CA ALA A 157 -19.87 -9.43 -1.38
C ALA A 157 -19.43 -8.36 -2.40
N TYR A 158 -18.29 -8.54 -3.07
CA TYR A 158 -17.83 -7.62 -4.12
C TYR A 158 -18.77 -7.56 -5.34
N ARG A 159 -19.36 -8.68 -5.76
CA ARG A 159 -20.40 -8.69 -6.80
C ARG A 159 -21.64 -7.89 -6.39
N ASN A 160 -22.06 -7.97 -5.13
CA ASN A 160 -23.14 -7.12 -4.60
C ASN A 160 -22.73 -5.62 -4.58
N ALA A 161 -21.48 -5.32 -4.22
CA ALA A 161 -20.93 -3.97 -4.23
C ALA A 161 -21.00 -3.32 -5.62
N VAL A 162 -20.49 -4.00 -6.66
CA VAL A 162 -20.49 -3.47 -8.05
C VAL A 162 -21.88 -3.45 -8.69
N LYS A 163 -22.80 -4.31 -8.24
CA LYS A 163 -24.20 -4.31 -8.69
C LYS A 163 -24.96 -3.06 -8.20
N GLY A 164 -24.69 -2.62 -6.97
CA GLY A 164 -25.25 -1.39 -6.39
C GLY A 164 -24.57 -0.12 -6.91
N ASN A 165 -23.25 -0.15 -7.12
CA ASN A 165 -22.49 0.94 -7.73
C ASN A 165 -21.45 0.40 -8.71
N LYS A 166 -21.66 0.63 -10.01
CA LYS A 166 -20.75 0.19 -11.09
C LYS A 166 -19.39 0.89 -11.09
N GLU A 167 -19.18 1.89 -10.25
CA GLU A 167 -17.94 2.65 -10.10
C GLU A 167 -17.18 2.26 -8.82
N ASN A 168 -17.51 1.13 -8.19
CA ASN A 168 -16.71 0.60 -7.08
C ASN A 168 -15.42 -0.07 -7.61
N TRP A 169 -14.42 0.75 -7.95
CA TRP A 169 -13.14 0.32 -8.50
C TRP A 169 -12.31 -0.55 -7.53
N GLN A 170 -12.47 -0.33 -6.22
CA GLN A 170 -11.85 -1.18 -5.20
C GLN A 170 -12.36 -2.63 -5.31
N ALA A 171 -13.68 -2.81 -5.42
CA ALA A 171 -14.28 -4.14 -5.57
C ALA A 171 -13.83 -4.83 -6.87
N TYR A 172 -13.72 -4.11 -8.00
CA TYR A 172 -13.15 -4.66 -9.23
C TYR A 172 -11.70 -5.11 -9.07
N PHE A 173 -10.85 -4.31 -8.42
CA PHE A 173 -9.46 -4.69 -8.12
C PHE A 173 -9.39 -5.95 -7.26
N ARG A 174 -10.12 -6.00 -6.14
CA ARG A 174 -10.13 -7.15 -5.23
C ARG A 174 -10.65 -8.42 -5.91
N MET A 175 -11.74 -8.32 -6.69
CA MET A 175 -12.22 -9.41 -7.53
C MET A 175 -11.14 -9.91 -8.50
N GLY A 176 -10.44 -9.00 -9.19
CA GLY A 176 -9.36 -9.35 -10.12
C GLY A 176 -8.22 -10.13 -9.45
N VAL A 177 -7.80 -9.71 -8.26
CA VAL A 177 -6.77 -10.41 -7.46
C VAL A 177 -7.24 -11.81 -7.04
N ILE A 178 -8.46 -11.94 -6.51
CA ILE A 178 -9.00 -13.25 -6.12
C ILE A 178 -9.12 -14.18 -7.34
N TYR A 179 -9.63 -13.70 -8.47
CA TYR A 179 -9.74 -14.50 -9.70
C TYR A 179 -8.37 -14.94 -10.22
N GLN A 180 -7.37 -14.07 -10.20
CA GLN A 180 -5.98 -14.41 -10.56
C GLN A 180 -5.43 -15.51 -9.65
N ASN A 181 -5.61 -15.39 -8.33
CA ASN A 181 -5.15 -16.39 -7.36
C ASN A 181 -5.88 -17.75 -7.50
N ASN A 182 -7.15 -17.72 -7.92
CA ASN A 182 -7.95 -18.91 -8.21
C ASN A 182 -7.68 -19.50 -9.62
N GLY A 183 -6.87 -18.85 -10.46
CA GLY A 183 -6.59 -19.26 -11.84
C GLY A 183 -7.70 -18.93 -12.86
N ASP A 184 -8.77 -18.22 -12.45
CA ASP A 184 -9.86 -17.77 -13.33
C ASP A 184 -9.41 -16.58 -14.17
N SER A 185 -8.68 -16.90 -15.24
CA SER A 185 -8.02 -15.92 -16.12
C SER A 185 -9.01 -15.06 -16.89
N ASP A 186 -10.19 -15.60 -17.23
CA ASP A 186 -11.24 -14.86 -17.93
C ASP A 186 -11.90 -13.82 -17.02
N ALA A 187 -12.24 -14.19 -15.78
CA ALA A 187 -12.83 -13.25 -14.83
C ALA A 187 -11.81 -12.21 -14.32
N ALA A 188 -10.54 -12.59 -14.15
CA ALA A 188 -9.46 -11.65 -13.87
C ALA A 188 -9.25 -10.65 -15.03
N GLY A 189 -9.27 -11.12 -16.27
CA GLY A 189 -9.20 -10.30 -17.49
C GLY A 189 -10.33 -9.28 -17.58
N GLN A 190 -11.58 -9.70 -17.31
CA GLN A 190 -12.75 -8.80 -17.27
C GLN A 190 -12.61 -7.72 -16.19
N ALA A 191 -12.18 -8.09 -14.98
CA ALA A 191 -11.96 -7.13 -13.89
C ALA A 191 -10.91 -6.07 -14.26
N GLN A 192 -9.81 -6.49 -14.90
CA GLN A 192 -8.79 -5.59 -15.44
C GLN A 192 -9.34 -4.68 -16.55
N GLU A 193 -10.16 -5.21 -17.46
CA GLU A 193 -10.74 -4.44 -18.56
C GLU A 193 -11.68 -3.33 -18.05
N TYR A 194 -12.49 -3.60 -17.03
CA TYR A 194 -13.32 -2.57 -16.38
C TYR A 194 -12.47 -1.42 -15.81
N LEU A 195 -11.41 -1.73 -15.06
CA LEU A 195 -10.48 -0.74 -14.52
C LEU A 195 -9.75 0.05 -15.62
N LEU A 196 -9.33 -0.63 -16.69
CA LEU A 196 -8.69 -0.01 -17.86
C LEU A 196 -9.63 0.93 -18.60
N SER A 197 -10.86 0.52 -18.88
CA SER A 197 -11.89 1.33 -19.55
C SER A 197 -12.21 2.60 -18.73
N ALA A 198 -12.37 2.46 -17.42
CA ALA A 198 -12.62 3.58 -16.52
C ALA A 198 -11.40 4.55 -16.46
N SER A 199 -10.18 4.02 -16.31
CA SER A 199 -8.94 4.82 -16.33
C SER A 199 -8.74 5.58 -17.66
N GLN A 200 -9.15 5.00 -18.79
CA GLN A 200 -9.12 5.66 -20.10
C GLN A 200 -10.16 6.79 -20.22
N LYS A 201 -11.35 6.62 -19.64
CA LYS A 201 -12.41 7.66 -19.57
C LYS A 201 -12.07 8.83 -18.64
N GLY A 202 -11.02 8.68 -17.81
CA GLY A 202 -10.55 9.72 -16.89
C GLY A 202 -10.79 9.42 -15.41
N GLU A 203 -11.40 8.27 -15.10
CA GLU A 203 -11.63 7.86 -13.70
C GLU A 203 -10.31 7.57 -13.00
N ARG A 204 -9.94 8.49 -12.10
CA ARG A 204 -8.60 8.51 -11.51
C ARG A 204 -8.39 7.34 -10.57
N GLU A 205 -9.36 7.04 -9.72
CA GLU A 205 -9.30 5.93 -8.76
C GLU A 205 -9.19 4.59 -9.47
N ALA A 206 -9.91 4.38 -10.58
CA ALA A 206 -9.71 3.21 -11.44
C ALA A 206 -8.27 3.10 -11.97
N GLY A 207 -7.62 4.23 -12.28
CA GLY A 207 -6.21 4.28 -12.64
C GLY A 207 -5.25 3.88 -11.51
N TYR A 208 -5.54 4.28 -10.26
CA TYR A 208 -4.79 3.81 -9.08
C TYR A 208 -4.96 2.30 -8.89
N TYR A 209 -6.21 1.83 -8.85
CA TYR A 209 -6.51 0.40 -8.65
C TYR A 209 -5.99 -0.49 -9.78
N LEU A 210 -5.92 0.00 -11.01
CA LEU A 210 -5.24 -0.68 -12.11
C LEU A 210 -3.71 -0.74 -11.91
N GLY A 211 -3.10 0.31 -11.38
CA GLY A 211 -1.69 0.32 -10.97
C GLY A 211 -1.40 -0.72 -9.89
N MET A 212 -2.29 -0.82 -8.88
CA MET A 212 -2.22 -1.84 -7.83
C MET A 212 -2.41 -3.26 -8.40
N LEU A 213 -3.35 -3.47 -9.33
CA LEU A 213 -3.53 -4.78 -9.98
C LEU A 213 -2.27 -5.23 -10.72
N TYR A 214 -1.57 -4.30 -11.39
CA TYR A 214 -0.31 -4.61 -12.05
C TYR A 214 0.85 -4.91 -11.07
N LEU A 215 0.82 -4.40 -9.82
CA LEU A 215 1.77 -4.82 -8.78
C LEU A 215 1.54 -6.28 -8.38
N GLU A 216 0.29 -6.68 -8.15
CA GLU A 216 -0.08 -8.06 -7.82
C GLU A 216 0.26 -9.05 -8.97
N GLN A 217 0.20 -8.57 -10.22
CA GLN A 217 0.65 -9.30 -11.42
C GLN A 217 2.17 -9.27 -11.64
N GLN A 218 2.95 -8.59 -10.79
CA GLN A 218 4.40 -8.33 -10.96
C GLN A 218 4.77 -7.56 -12.25
N ASP A 219 3.80 -6.94 -12.93
CA ASP A 219 4.05 -6.04 -14.07
C ASP A 219 4.41 -4.63 -13.56
N LYS A 220 5.63 -4.55 -13.01
CA LYS A 220 6.19 -3.33 -12.42
C LYS A 220 6.21 -2.15 -13.40
N VAL A 221 6.34 -2.42 -14.71
CA VAL A 221 6.35 -1.41 -15.78
C VAL A 221 4.97 -0.78 -15.96
N LYS A 222 3.90 -1.58 -16.09
CA LYS A 222 2.54 -1.03 -16.16
C LYS A 222 2.10 -0.43 -14.83
N ALA A 223 2.45 -1.04 -13.70
CA ALA A 223 2.17 -0.50 -12.37
C ALA A 223 2.71 0.93 -12.22
N LYS A 224 4.02 1.13 -12.47
CA LYS A 224 4.68 2.44 -12.46
C LYS A 224 3.94 3.45 -13.34
N LYS A 225 3.68 3.10 -14.60
CA LYS A 225 2.96 3.95 -15.57
C LYS A 225 1.58 4.43 -15.08
N TYR A 226 0.78 3.54 -14.48
CA TYR A 226 -0.57 3.91 -14.04
C TYR A 226 -0.56 4.67 -12.70
N LEU A 227 0.36 4.36 -11.79
CA LEU A 227 0.56 5.11 -10.56
C LEU A 227 1.12 6.52 -10.85
N GLU A 228 2.09 6.67 -11.75
CA GLU A 228 2.59 7.98 -12.23
C GLU A 228 1.47 8.83 -12.85
N LYS A 229 0.62 8.22 -13.69
CA LYS A 229 -0.57 8.88 -14.24
C LYS A 229 -1.54 9.34 -13.13
N TYR A 230 -1.70 8.56 -12.06
CA TYR A 230 -2.55 8.91 -10.93
C TYR A 230 -2.02 10.12 -10.14
N ILE A 231 -0.73 10.11 -9.78
CA ILE A 231 -0.11 11.18 -8.97
C ILE A 231 0.06 12.52 -9.72
N LYS A 232 0.07 12.52 -11.07
CA LYS A 232 0.30 13.72 -11.90
C LYS A 232 -0.61 14.92 -11.57
N ASN A 233 -1.81 14.66 -11.04
CA ASN A 233 -2.78 15.70 -10.67
C ASN A 233 -2.66 16.17 -9.20
N GLY A 234 -1.63 15.73 -8.46
CA GLY A 234 -1.20 16.27 -7.16
C GLY A 234 -2.20 16.20 -5.99
N SER A 235 -3.32 15.50 -6.14
CA SER A 235 -4.40 15.44 -5.15
C SER A 235 -5.18 14.14 -5.31
N GLY A 236 -5.65 13.53 -4.22
CA GLY A 236 -6.43 12.29 -4.25
C GLY A 236 -6.27 11.50 -2.96
N GLU A 237 -7.25 10.65 -2.67
CA GLU A 237 -7.28 9.79 -1.48
C GLU A 237 -6.04 8.89 -1.39
N TYR A 238 -5.80 8.10 -2.44
CA TYR A 238 -4.67 7.16 -2.51
C TYR A 238 -3.36 7.80 -2.95
N LEU A 239 -3.23 9.14 -2.90
CA LEU A 239 -2.02 9.84 -3.38
C LEU A 239 -0.77 9.38 -2.62
N LEU A 240 -0.91 9.21 -1.32
CA LEU A 240 0.16 8.79 -0.41
C LEU A 240 0.56 7.32 -0.67
N ASN A 241 -0.43 6.44 -0.83
CA ASN A 241 -0.23 5.04 -1.20
C ASN A 241 0.47 4.92 -2.56
N ALA A 242 0.02 5.67 -3.56
CA ALA A 242 0.62 5.66 -4.89
C ALA A 242 2.09 6.11 -4.88
N TYR A 243 2.44 7.16 -4.13
CA TYR A 243 3.84 7.56 -3.94
C TYR A 243 4.66 6.51 -3.19
N ASN A 244 4.11 5.88 -2.15
CA ASN A 244 4.81 4.80 -1.43
C ASN A 244 5.08 3.60 -2.34
N SER A 245 4.08 3.16 -3.11
CA SER A 245 4.25 2.09 -4.10
C SER A 245 5.28 2.43 -5.19
N LEU A 246 5.28 3.68 -5.67
CA LEU A 246 6.28 4.16 -6.64
C LEU A 246 7.69 4.24 -6.05
N ALA A 247 7.83 4.69 -4.80
CA ALA A 247 9.09 4.68 -4.08
C ALA A 247 9.59 3.24 -3.89
N THR A 248 8.74 2.31 -3.46
CA THR A 248 9.09 0.88 -3.36
C THR A 248 9.56 0.30 -4.69
N LEU A 249 8.86 0.58 -5.79
CA LEU A 249 9.26 0.16 -7.13
C LEU A 249 10.63 0.72 -7.55
N ALA A 250 10.95 1.96 -7.16
CA ALA A 250 12.25 2.58 -7.45
C ALA A 250 13.37 1.99 -6.57
N ILE A 251 13.10 1.70 -5.29
CA ILE A 251 14.01 1.01 -4.37
C ILE A 251 14.36 -0.39 -4.90
N GLU A 252 13.37 -1.15 -5.37
CA GLU A 252 13.58 -2.46 -6.00
C GLU A 252 14.37 -2.41 -7.33
N GLN A 253 14.48 -1.23 -7.94
CA GLN A 253 15.28 -0.95 -9.13
C GLN A 253 16.64 -0.31 -8.79
N GLU A 254 16.97 -0.17 -7.50
CA GLU A 254 18.14 0.55 -6.98
C GLU A 254 18.19 2.05 -7.39
N ASP A 255 17.07 2.60 -7.89
CA ASP A 255 16.92 4.02 -8.24
C ASP A 255 16.50 4.83 -6.99
N TYR A 256 17.44 4.94 -6.06
CA TYR A 256 17.22 5.63 -4.78
C TYR A 256 16.98 7.13 -4.95
N SER A 257 17.50 7.75 -6.02
CA SER A 257 17.25 9.14 -6.38
C SER A 257 15.77 9.37 -6.71
N GLN A 258 15.20 8.50 -7.54
CA GLN A 258 13.77 8.56 -7.84
C GLN A 258 12.89 8.16 -6.65
N ALA A 259 13.34 7.23 -5.81
CA ALA A 259 12.65 6.89 -4.57
C ALA A 259 12.55 8.10 -3.62
N ASP A 260 13.64 8.86 -3.44
CA ASP A 260 13.60 10.12 -2.68
C ASP A 260 12.64 11.12 -3.34
N GLU A 261 12.71 11.28 -4.67
CA GLU A 261 11.84 12.23 -5.36
C GLU A 261 10.34 11.93 -5.12
N TYR A 262 9.95 10.65 -5.16
CA TYR A 262 8.58 10.24 -4.82
C TYR A 262 8.21 10.50 -3.36
N LEU A 263 9.08 10.15 -2.40
CA LEU A 263 8.82 10.36 -0.97
C LEU A 263 8.79 11.86 -0.61
N SER A 264 9.70 12.65 -1.17
CA SER A 264 9.75 14.10 -1.04
C SER A 264 8.53 14.79 -1.68
N LYS A 265 7.98 14.28 -2.80
CA LYS A 265 6.69 14.73 -3.35
C LYS A 265 5.51 14.33 -2.46
N ALA A 266 5.49 13.09 -1.97
CA ALA A 266 4.46 12.60 -1.04
C ALA A 266 4.38 13.47 0.21
N ARG A 267 5.53 13.74 0.83
CA ARG A 267 5.71 14.57 2.02
C ARG A 267 5.22 16.00 1.83
N ARG A 268 5.43 16.60 0.64
CA ARG A 268 4.87 17.94 0.30
C ARG A 268 3.35 17.93 0.11
N ALA A 269 2.76 16.79 -0.22
CA ALA A 269 1.31 16.63 -0.35
C ALA A 269 0.62 16.16 0.95
N ALA A 270 1.38 15.59 1.90
CA ALA A 270 0.89 15.05 3.15
C ALA A 270 0.77 16.12 4.25
N LYS A 271 -0.13 15.85 5.21
CA LYS A 271 -0.26 16.57 6.50
C LYS A 271 -0.51 15.55 7.61
N GLY A 272 -0.37 15.96 8.87
CA GLY A 272 -0.74 15.14 10.03
C GLY A 272 0.07 13.84 10.20
N ALA A 273 -0.58 12.80 10.73
CA ALA A 273 0.07 11.52 11.05
C ALA A 273 0.69 10.84 9.82
N ALA A 274 0.02 10.90 8.67
CA ALA A 274 0.53 10.31 7.42
C ALA A 274 1.81 11.01 6.92
N ALA A 275 1.96 12.32 7.15
CA ALA A 275 3.22 13.02 6.86
C ALA A 275 4.36 12.49 7.76
N LYS A 276 4.10 12.30 9.07
CA LYS A 276 5.08 11.73 10.00
C LYS A 276 5.56 10.34 9.58
N GLN A 277 4.68 9.49 9.06
CA GLN A 277 5.08 8.16 8.59
C GLN A 277 5.94 8.23 7.32
N LEU A 278 5.64 9.11 6.37
CA LEU A 278 6.46 9.30 5.17
C LEU A 278 7.89 9.73 5.51
N TRP A 279 8.04 10.63 6.47
CA TRP A 279 9.34 11.02 7.01
C TRP A 279 10.13 9.81 7.54
N LYS A 280 9.51 8.95 8.36
CA LYS A 280 10.14 7.72 8.88
C LYS A 280 10.55 6.76 7.76
N ASN A 281 9.66 6.55 6.78
CA ASN A 281 9.94 5.68 5.63
C ASN A 281 11.15 6.19 4.81
N GLN A 282 11.26 7.52 4.62
CA GLN A 282 12.37 8.16 3.93
C GLN A 282 13.69 8.05 4.71
N MET A 283 13.67 8.20 6.04
CA MET A 283 14.86 7.99 6.89
C MET A 283 15.37 6.55 6.83
N LEU A 284 14.48 5.58 7.06
CA LEU A 284 14.85 4.16 7.07
C LEU A 284 15.39 3.69 5.71
N LEU A 285 14.91 4.28 4.61
CA LEU A 285 15.47 4.04 3.27
C LEU A 285 16.93 4.48 3.19
N MET A 286 17.27 5.68 3.66
CA MET A 286 18.64 6.18 3.64
C MET A 286 19.55 5.41 4.61
N GLU A 287 19.05 5.02 5.78
CA GLU A 287 19.79 4.16 6.70
C GLU A 287 20.13 2.78 6.12
N ARG A 288 19.19 2.16 5.40
CA ARG A 288 19.42 0.85 4.76
C ARG A 288 20.52 0.89 3.70
N GLN A 289 20.77 2.05 3.10
CA GLN A 289 21.85 2.28 2.14
C GLN A 289 23.18 2.71 2.81
N GLY A 290 23.20 2.90 4.13
CA GLY A 290 24.36 3.47 4.83
C GLY A 290 24.51 4.99 4.69
N LEU A 291 23.55 5.68 4.06
CA LEU A 291 23.52 7.13 3.86
C LEU A 291 23.09 7.86 5.14
N PHE A 292 23.78 7.59 6.25
CA PHE A 292 23.43 8.11 7.59
C PHE A 292 23.46 9.64 7.66
N GLY A 293 24.26 10.31 6.82
CA GLY A 293 24.24 11.77 6.68
C GLY A 293 22.94 12.32 6.08
N GLU A 294 22.35 11.62 5.11
CA GLU A 294 21.08 11.99 4.49
C GLU A 294 19.92 11.66 5.42
N ALA A 295 19.91 10.45 6.01
CA ALA A 295 18.97 10.07 7.06
C ALA A 295 18.94 11.10 8.21
N LEU A 296 20.12 11.55 8.67
CA LEU A 296 20.26 12.59 9.70
C LEU A 296 19.66 13.93 9.26
N SER A 297 19.90 14.36 8.02
CA SER A 297 19.32 15.59 7.44
C SER A 297 17.79 15.53 7.43
N ILE A 298 17.24 14.40 7.01
CA ILE A 298 15.80 14.13 7.00
C ILE A 298 15.23 14.15 8.44
N ALA A 299 15.90 13.52 9.41
CA ALA A 299 15.52 13.53 10.83
C ALA A 299 15.52 14.94 11.44
N GLN A 300 16.50 15.78 11.07
CA GLN A 300 16.58 17.16 11.52
C GLN A 300 15.44 18.02 10.94
N GLU A 301 15.10 17.85 9.67
CA GLU A 301 13.99 18.58 9.05
C GLU A 301 12.62 18.10 9.58
N TYR A 302 12.46 16.82 9.90
CA TYR A 302 11.29 16.33 10.68
C TYR A 302 11.17 17.07 12.01
N LEU A 303 12.26 17.20 12.77
CA LEU A 303 12.25 17.83 14.10
C LEU A 303 11.98 19.34 14.05
N LYS A 304 12.17 20.02 12.91
CA LYS A 304 11.70 21.40 12.72
C LYS A 304 10.17 21.49 12.66
N GLN A 305 9.50 20.47 12.13
CA GLN A 305 8.03 20.40 12.04
C GLN A 305 7.40 19.80 13.30
N TYR A 306 8.10 18.87 13.95
CA TYR A 306 7.60 18.14 15.13
C TYR A 306 8.62 18.23 16.29
N PRO A 307 8.84 19.43 16.85
CA PRO A 307 9.92 19.70 17.80
C PRO A 307 9.78 18.96 19.13
N ASP A 308 8.61 18.40 19.46
CA ASP A 308 8.35 17.69 20.71
C ASP A 308 8.56 16.16 20.63
N ASP A 309 8.82 15.62 19.44
CA ASP A 309 8.97 14.18 19.25
C ASP A 309 10.27 13.65 19.88
N GLN A 310 10.14 13.06 21.08
CA GLN A 310 11.26 12.53 21.83
C GLN A 310 11.85 11.24 21.24
N ALA A 311 11.08 10.48 20.44
CA ALA A 311 11.59 9.32 19.74
C ALA A 311 12.53 9.77 18.61
N MET A 312 12.10 10.72 17.79
CA MET A 312 12.95 11.26 16.72
C MET A 312 14.18 11.99 17.26
N LYS A 313 14.11 12.64 18.43
CA LYS A 313 15.30 13.19 19.11
C LYS A 313 16.31 12.11 19.55
N ARG A 314 15.87 10.87 19.81
CA ARG A 314 16.80 9.74 20.05
C ARG A 314 17.39 9.27 18.73
N GLU A 315 16.55 9.09 17.71
CA GLU A 315 16.96 8.64 16.38
C GLU A 315 18.00 9.57 15.74
N CYS A 316 17.75 10.88 15.76
CA CYS A 316 18.68 11.90 15.27
C CYS A 316 20.06 11.86 15.96
N ARG A 317 20.15 11.39 17.22
CA ARG A 317 21.44 11.19 17.91
C ARG A 317 22.14 9.90 17.44
N PHE A 318 21.40 8.81 17.28
CA PHE A 318 21.91 7.54 16.76
C PHE A 318 22.46 7.69 15.33
N LEU A 319 21.67 8.31 14.44
CA LEU A 319 22.06 8.65 13.07
C LEU A 319 23.34 9.49 13.00
N LYS A 320 23.49 10.46 13.92
CA LYS A 320 24.71 11.29 14.00
C LYS A 320 25.94 10.42 14.30
N THR A 321 25.87 9.55 15.31
CA THR A 321 26.99 8.65 15.64
C THR A 321 27.32 7.70 14.49
N ARG A 322 26.31 7.12 13.81
CA ARG A 322 26.56 6.23 12.65
C ARG A 322 27.22 6.96 11.47
N ASN A 323 26.82 8.20 11.20
CA ASN A 323 27.42 9.06 10.19
C ASN A 323 28.88 9.42 10.52
N GLU A 324 29.20 9.67 11.79
CA GLU A 324 30.58 9.93 12.24
C GLU A 324 31.46 8.68 12.12
N VAL A 325 30.95 7.50 12.50
CA VAL A 325 31.66 6.21 12.34
C VAL A 325 31.89 5.86 10.87
N ALA A 326 30.89 6.04 9.99
CA ALA A 326 31.01 5.77 8.56
C ALA A 326 32.15 6.59 7.93
N LYS A 327 32.16 7.91 8.18
CA LYS A 327 33.22 8.82 7.72
C LYS A 327 34.60 8.47 8.27
N GLY A 328 34.67 8.02 9.52
CA GLY A 328 35.91 7.52 10.13
C GLY A 328 36.47 6.30 9.39
N ASN A 329 35.61 5.34 9.03
CA ASN A 329 36.02 4.14 8.29
C ASN A 329 36.48 4.45 6.86
N GLU A 330 35.80 5.37 6.15
CA GLU A 330 36.20 5.85 4.82
C GLU A 330 37.57 6.56 4.86
N ALA A 331 37.83 7.38 5.88
CA ALA A 331 39.11 8.04 6.09
C ALA A 331 40.26 7.04 6.37
N VAL A 332 39.99 5.96 7.12
CA VAL A 332 40.98 4.90 7.36
C VAL A 332 41.24 4.09 6.09
N GLN A 333 40.20 3.71 5.34
CA GLN A 333 40.37 2.95 4.09
C GLN A 333 41.21 3.72 3.06
N SER A 334 40.90 5.01 2.85
CA SER A 334 41.66 5.86 1.92
C SER A 334 43.14 6.01 2.30
N GLN A 335 43.46 6.13 3.60
CA GLN A 335 44.85 6.12 4.07
C GLN A 335 45.56 4.78 3.85
N THR A 336 44.86 3.64 4.00
CA THR A 336 45.46 2.32 3.73
C THR A 336 45.71 2.05 2.25
N SER A 337 44.94 2.66 1.33
CA SER A 337 45.21 2.55 -0.12
C SER A 337 46.44 3.36 -0.58
N ASP A 338 46.70 4.52 0.03
CA ASP A 338 47.87 5.35 -0.31
C ASP A 338 49.20 4.77 0.23
N ALA A 339 49.15 4.00 1.32
CA ALA A 339 50.32 3.33 1.91
C ALA A 339 50.87 2.16 1.06
N GLY A 340 50.18 1.76 -0.01
CA GLY A 340 50.50 0.57 -0.82
C GLY A 340 51.66 0.71 -1.82
N THR A 341 52.26 1.90 -1.97
CA THR A 341 53.27 2.18 -3.02
C THR A 341 54.57 2.76 -2.47
N SER A 342 55.25 2.04 -1.57
CA SER A 342 56.64 2.35 -1.20
C SER A 342 57.59 1.34 -1.83
N GLN A 343 58.37 1.80 -2.82
CA GLN A 343 59.46 1.01 -3.41
C GLN A 343 60.60 0.87 -2.41
N THR A 344 60.85 -0.34 -1.89
CA THR A 344 62.10 -0.66 -1.22
C THR A 344 63.11 -1.20 -2.23
N THR A 345 63.94 -0.33 -2.79
CA THR A 345 65.18 -0.74 -3.46
C THR A 345 66.26 -1.04 -2.41
N GLY A 346 66.72 -2.29 -2.34
CA GLY A 346 67.81 -2.71 -1.45
C GLY A 346 68.53 -3.90 -2.09
N SER A 347 69.82 -3.71 -2.37
CA SER A 347 70.67 -4.64 -3.12
C SER A 347 71.25 -5.77 -2.26
N ASP A 348 71.66 -6.86 -2.92
CA ASP A 348 72.34 -8.01 -2.33
C ASP A 348 73.66 -7.65 -1.62
N ASP A 349 74.02 -8.41 -0.58
CA ASP A 349 75.39 -8.92 -0.44
C ASP A 349 75.42 -10.27 0.34
N THR A 350 76.54 -10.97 0.21
CA THR A 350 76.77 -12.38 0.56
C THR A 350 77.54 -12.57 1.87
N GLY A 351 77.37 -13.72 2.55
CA GLY A 351 78.12 -14.04 3.78
C GLY A 351 77.81 -15.44 4.32
N ASP A 352 78.84 -16.16 4.78
CA ASP A 352 78.84 -17.62 4.94
C ASP A 352 78.94 -18.13 6.41
N ASN A 353 78.34 -19.31 6.62
CA ASN A 353 78.77 -20.44 7.47
C ASN A 353 78.46 -20.64 8.99
N THR A 354 78.37 -21.95 9.30
CA THR A 354 78.59 -22.72 10.57
C THR A 354 77.50 -22.89 11.67
N ALA A 355 76.77 -24.01 11.55
CA ALA A 355 76.91 -25.24 12.38
C ALA A 355 76.12 -25.49 13.71
N ALA A 356 75.69 -26.77 13.83
CA ALA A 356 75.12 -27.52 14.98
C ALA A 356 73.70 -27.15 15.48
N GLY A 357 72.77 -28.09 15.74
CA GLY A 357 72.75 -29.55 15.52
C GLY A 357 71.56 -30.24 16.23
N THR A 358 71.16 -31.44 15.78
CA THR A 358 70.05 -32.32 16.29
C THR A 358 68.61 -31.78 16.13
N GLY A 359 67.56 -32.56 15.82
CA GLY A 359 67.46 -33.97 15.39
C GLY A 359 65.98 -34.46 15.30
N ALA A 360 65.73 -35.52 14.53
CA ALA A 360 64.47 -36.32 14.39
C ALA A 360 63.26 -35.75 13.59
N ASP A 361 63.02 -36.36 12.42
CA ASP A 361 61.77 -37.01 11.92
C ASP A 361 60.40 -36.32 12.18
N ASN A 362 59.46 -36.16 11.22
CA ASN A 362 59.07 -37.14 10.20
C ASN A 362 58.16 -36.57 9.07
N ASP A 363 58.23 -37.17 7.87
CA ASP A 363 57.22 -37.34 6.79
C ASP A 363 56.29 -36.21 6.23
N ASN A 364 56.70 -35.66 5.07
CA ASN A 364 56.11 -35.89 3.72
C ASN A 364 54.89 -35.07 3.15
N VAL A 365 54.93 -34.88 1.81
CA VAL A 365 53.88 -34.41 0.85
C VAL A 365 53.52 -32.90 0.93
N SER A 366 54.03 -31.94 0.12
CA SER A 366 54.13 -31.81 -1.36
C SER A 366 52.76 -31.75 -2.05
N THR A 367 52.37 -30.81 -2.93
CA THR A 367 53.11 -30.13 -4.03
C THR A 367 52.46 -28.79 -4.44
N SER A 368 53.33 -27.83 -4.82
CA SER A 368 53.22 -26.84 -5.92
C SER A 368 51.96 -25.97 -6.19
N ALA A 369 52.25 -24.68 -6.37
CA ALA A 369 51.47 -23.69 -7.14
C ALA A 369 51.10 -24.16 -8.58
N THR A 370 50.23 -23.49 -9.33
CA THR A 370 50.60 -22.28 -10.12
C THR A 370 49.39 -21.51 -10.65
N ARG A 371 49.53 -20.18 -10.72
CA ARG A 371 48.61 -19.17 -11.27
C ARG A 371 48.76 -19.03 -12.80
N VAL A 372 47.66 -19.07 -13.58
CA VAL A 372 47.62 -18.56 -14.97
C VAL A 372 46.30 -17.80 -15.24
N THR A 373 46.37 -16.89 -16.21
CA THR A 373 45.49 -15.77 -16.54
C THR A 373 44.27 -16.08 -17.44
N ALA A 374 43.39 -15.07 -17.57
CA ALA A 374 42.17 -15.08 -18.38
C ALA A 374 42.36 -15.07 -19.91
N THR A 375 41.31 -15.46 -20.64
CA THR A 375 41.15 -15.18 -22.08
C THR A 375 39.68 -15.01 -22.50
N LYS A 376 39.48 -14.36 -23.67
CA LYS A 376 38.20 -13.89 -24.23
C LYS A 376 37.23 -14.98 -24.74
N ALA A 377 35.97 -14.58 -24.87
CA ALA A 377 34.90 -15.27 -25.60
C ALA A 377 35.05 -15.20 -27.14
N PRO A 378 34.27 -16.01 -27.90
CA PRO A 378 33.90 -15.73 -29.29
C PRO A 378 32.38 -15.53 -29.49
N GLN A 379 32.02 -14.87 -30.60
CA GLN A 379 30.65 -14.72 -31.12
C GLN A 379 30.35 -15.75 -32.24
N SER A 380 29.07 -16.07 -32.46
CA SER A 380 28.52 -16.52 -33.75
C SER A 380 27.08 -15.98 -33.88
N GLN A 381 26.84 -14.98 -34.73
CA GLN A 381 26.57 -15.05 -36.17
C GLN A 381 25.19 -15.60 -36.58
N THR A 382 24.50 -14.70 -37.28
CA THR A 382 23.20 -14.72 -37.94
C THR A 382 22.96 -15.82 -38.98
N SER A 383 21.69 -16.10 -39.28
CA SER A 383 21.24 -16.52 -40.62
C SER A 383 19.79 -16.10 -40.88
N THR A 384 19.49 -15.71 -42.13
CA THR A 384 18.25 -15.05 -42.57
C THR A 384 17.63 -15.74 -43.79
N MET A 385 16.31 -15.98 -43.80
CA MET A 385 15.41 -16.02 -44.97
C MET A 385 13.95 -15.82 -44.47
N GLY A 386 12.99 -15.28 -45.20
CA GLY A 386 13.05 -14.66 -46.54
C GLY A 386 11.83 -14.96 -47.43
N THR A 387 10.73 -14.19 -47.25
CA THR A 387 9.52 -14.08 -48.15
C THR A 387 8.73 -15.39 -48.41
N THR A 388 7.46 -15.46 -48.85
CA THR A 388 6.37 -14.54 -49.25
C THR A 388 5.08 -14.91 -48.44
N GLY A 389 3.85 -14.38 -48.62
CA GLY A 389 3.32 -13.20 -49.32
C GLY A 389 1.86 -13.36 -49.82
N SER A 390 1.12 -12.24 -49.90
CA SER A 390 -0.13 -11.99 -50.68
C SER A 390 -1.52 -12.43 -50.17
N THR A 391 -2.37 -11.39 -49.99
CA THR A 391 -3.79 -11.23 -50.43
C THR A 391 -5.03 -11.78 -49.68
N ALA A 392 -6.02 -10.87 -49.65
CA ALA A 392 -7.49 -11.04 -49.73
C ALA A 392 -8.33 -11.27 -48.44
N ALA A 393 -9.04 -10.22 -48.04
CA ALA A 393 -10.39 -10.32 -47.48
C ALA A 393 -11.43 -10.36 -48.64
N PRO A 394 -12.69 -10.80 -48.41
CA PRO A 394 -13.71 -9.79 -48.10
C PRO A 394 -14.86 -10.22 -47.16
N LYS A 395 -15.66 -9.20 -46.83
CA LYS A 395 -16.88 -9.07 -46.01
C LYS A 395 -18.02 -10.10 -46.23
N SER A 396 -18.78 -10.37 -45.16
CA SER A 396 -20.28 -10.43 -45.09
C SER A 396 -20.69 -10.53 -43.60
N THR A 397 -21.53 -9.72 -42.93
CA THR A 397 -22.95 -9.28 -43.09
C THR A 397 -24.04 -10.35 -42.94
N ALA A 398 -24.58 -10.49 -41.73
CA ALA A 398 -25.98 -10.80 -41.34
C ALA A 398 -26.01 -10.81 -39.78
N ASP A 399 -26.85 -10.13 -39.01
CA ASP A 399 -28.27 -9.71 -39.06
C ASP A 399 -29.24 -10.63 -38.27
N THR A 400 -30.16 -9.97 -37.55
CA THR A 400 -31.28 -10.42 -36.70
C THR A 400 -31.47 -11.90 -36.29
N GLY A 401 -31.75 -12.10 -34.99
CA GLY A 401 -33.17 -12.31 -34.63
C GLY A 401 -33.60 -13.48 -33.73
N ARG A 402 -34.24 -13.10 -32.62
CA ARG A 402 -35.50 -13.66 -32.07
C ARG A 402 -35.51 -14.97 -31.22
N THR A 403 -35.78 -14.76 -29.92
CA THR A 403 -36.72 -15.50 -29.03
C THR A 403 -36.75 -17.04 -28.98
N GLY A 404 -36.52 -17.58 -27.77
CA GLY A 404 -37.00 -18.89 -27.33
C GLY A 404 -37.16 -18.92 -25.79
N THR A 405 -38.32 -19.32 -25.29
CA THR A 405 -38.67 -19.37 -23.86
C THR A 405 -38.32 -20.70 -23.19
N SER A 406 -38.29 -20.71 -21.84
CA SER A 406 -38.50 -21.80 -20.85
C SER A 406 -38.56 -23.28 -21.35
N THR A 407 -38.06 -24.29 -20.61
CA THR A 407 -38.23 -24.52 -19.16
C THR A 407 -37.36 -25.69 -18.68
N THR A 408 -37.03 -25.75 -17.38
CA THR A 408 -36.70 -26.97 -16.57
C THR A 408 -35.86 -28.10 -17.19
N THR A 409 -34.69 -28.38 -16.59
CA THR A 409 -34.48 -29.62 -15.80
C THR A 409 -33.18 -29.53 -14.99
N ALA A 410 -33.20 -30.02 -13.76
CA ALA A 410 -31.99 -30.30 -12.99
C ALA A 410 -31.61 -31.79 -13.15
N PRO A 411 -30.32 -32.11 -13.04
CA PRO A 411 -29.96 -33.33 -12.32
C PRO A 411 -28.80 -33.14 -11.31
N THR A 412 -29.07 -33.60 -10.10
CA THR A 412 -28.26 -34.55 -9.33
C THR A 412 -26.75 -34.29 -9.13
N ALA A 413 -26.36 -34.18 -7.85
CA ALA A 413 -24.98 -34.09 -7.41
C ALA A 413 -24.13 -35.34 -7.70
N THR A 414 -22.86 -35.13 -8.05
CA THR A 414 -21.83 -36.16 -8.11
C THR A 414 -20.55 -35.77 -7.37
N ARG A 415 -20.44 -36.30 -6.15
CA ARG A 415 -19.24 -36.89 -5.53
C ARG A 415 -17.85 -36.29 -5.85
N ARG A 416 -17.37 -35.48 -4.90
CA ARG A 416 -15.96 -35.15 -4.60
C ARG A 416 -14.97 -36.33 -4.71
N PRO A 417 -13.77 -36.14 -5.29
CA PRO A 417 -12.55 -36.82 -4.89
C PRO A 417 -11.75 -35.98 -3.87
N ALA A 418 -10.91 -36.61 -3.06
CA ALA A 418 -10.11 -35.96 -2.03
C ALA A 418 -8.63 -35.88 -2.43
N GLY A 419 -7.94 -34.85 -1.92
CA GLY A 419 -6.49 -34.88 -1.69
C GLY A 419 -5.61 -34.22 -2.76
N THR A 420 -5.18 -33.00 -2.46
CA THR A 420 -3.76 -32.64 -2.43
C THR A 420 -3.55 -31.59 -1.34
N THR A 421 -2.66 -31.87 -0.39
CA THR A 421 -2.18 -30.88 0.58
C THR A 421 -1.17 -29.98 -0.11
N SER A 422 -1.62 -28.81 -0.58
CA SER A 422 -0.71 -27.73 -0.99
C SER A 422 -0.46 -26.82 0.21
N THR A 423 0.80 -26.70 0.63
CA THR A 423 1.23 -25.76 1.65
C THR A 423 1.24 -24.34 1.06
N ALA A 424 0.07 -23.70 1.06
CA ALA A 424 -0.05 -22.30 0.67
C ALA A 424 0.53 -21.39 1.75
N THR A 425 1.67 -20.77 1.46
CA THR A 425 2.23 -19.65 2.23
C THR A 425 1.18 -18.52 2.31
N PRO A 426 0.89 -17.92 3.48
CA PRO A 426 -0.09 -16.86 3.57
C PRO A 426 0.35 -15.65 2.71
N ALA A 427 -0.54 -15.20 1.83
CA ALA A 427 -0.32 -14.01 1.03
C ALA A 427 -0.25 -12.79 1.96
N GLY A 428 0.96 -12.23 2.11
CA GLY A 428 1.18 -11.06 2.94
C GLY A 428 0.43 -9.85 2.39
N THR A 429 -0.31 -9.17 3.27
CA THR A 429 -0.83 -7.83 2.98
C THR A 429 0.32 -6.92 2.54
N ALA A 430 0.24 -6.37 1.32
CA ALA A 430 1.20 -5.41 0.77
C ALA A 430 1.11 -4.01 1.42
N SER A 431 1.05 -3.97 2.75
CA SER A 431 1.04 -2.77 3.59
C SER A 431 1.62 -3.06 4.99
N SER A 432 2.66 -3.90 5.06
CA SER A 432 3.43 -4.16 6.29
C SER A 432 4.89 -4.55 6.01
N TYR A 433 5.61 -3.67 5.31
CA TYR A 433 7.05 -3.56 5.46
C TYR A 433 7.33 -2.15 6.00
N ILE A 434 8.27 -2.04 6.94
CA ILE A 434 8.46 -0.88 7.85
C ILE A 434 7.44 -0.85 9.01
N ASP A 435 7.47 -1.87 9.87
CA ASP A 435 7.57 -1.63 11.34
C ASP A 435 8.17 -2.85 12.08
N THR A 436 8.67 -2.61 13.30
CA THR A 436 9.16 -3.58 14.32
C THR A 436 10.42 -4.40 14.00
N GLN A 437 11.59 -3.80 14.30
CA GLN A 437 12.53 -4.43 15.24
C GLN A 437 13.12 -3.35 16.17
N GLU A 438 12.55 -3.22 17.36
CA GLU A 438 13.28 -2.62 18.48
C GLU A 438 14.32 -3.64 18.97
N SER A 439 15.59 -3.25 18.97
CA SER A 439 16.68 -4.09 19.45
C SER A 439 16.66 -4.21 20.97
N VAL A 440 16.24 -5.37 21.48
CA VAL A 440 16.57 -5.79 22.85
C VAL A 440 17.97 -6.43 22.82
N ASN A 441 18.98 -5.58 23.04
CA ASN A 441 20.29 -5.81 23.70
C ASN A 441 21.32 -4.77 23.23
#